data_AF-A0A662YJA3-F1
#
_entry.id   AF-A0A662YJA3-F1
#
_cell.length_a   1.000
_cell.length_b   1.000
_cell.length_c   1.000
_cell.angle_alpha   90.00
_cell.angle_beta   90.00
_cell.angle_gamma   90.00
#
_symmetry.space_group_name_H-M   'P 1'
#
loop_
_entity.id
_entity.type
_entity.pdbx_description
1 polymer ?
#
loop_
_entity_poly.entity_id
_entity_poly.type
_entity_poly.pdbx_seq_one_letter_code
_entity_poly.pdbx_strand_id
1 'polypeptide(L)'
;ITLSVCVCVCVSGSVYEMSGSEVCLSTGDLVKVISTELLKVSCEDVNTKETFDLPLSYKGSFELLSESLPYSTVEEIVTMVRTGTDEDRSFCFVSCVDVFYDGLVVRSGEPLTFVSVEERGGRRTAHCIMDGEQEQVSLHIPLSCHGEFYECLDEQSYSLSQLLASPHLCSRRVRMCDRQGQSQGALLLCPVYEIQAIMHCHFWHITDLHWDPQYKMSSDPKSVCPSSGSQAVHNAGRWGDYLCDSPWDLIISSIYTMRHILPDPDFILWTGDDTPHVPNEQLGEEAVLQIIANVTHILQEVFPDTKVYSAMGNHDFHPKSQLPAEENSGYLRTAELWGRWLDSSSIDTFRKGAYYTERLLNKSGQRVIVLNTNLYYNQNKLTMDLPDPADQFKWLEQELTSAAASKEKVYIIGHVPPGFFEKKRHTSWFTRHFNERYIEIVRKHHPVIAGQFFGHQHTDSFHMFYDSSGSPISTMFLAPGITPWKTTLPGVENGANNPGIRVFEYDRTTLLVKDMVTYYLNLTHANLAGPRWEKEYRLTESFRVPDASARSMHGVLRQIETDDCALQRYYRFNTATRPVARTTCVRSARWTSPGTRAASSQRASLSSL
;
A
#
# COMPACT_ATOMS: atom_id res chain seq x y z
N ILE A 1 -1.17 -9.51 13.57
CA ILE A 1 -1.32 -10.88 13.02
C ILE A 1 -0.08 -11.66 13.46
N THR A 2 -0.27 -12.77 14.16
CA THR A 2 0.76 -13.82 14.25
C THR A 2 0.77 -14.48 12.87
N LEU A 3 1.81 -14.20 12.09
CA LEU A 3 1.97 -14.76 10.74
C LEU A 3 2.47 -16.20 10.89
N SER A 4 1.54 -17.13 11.10
CA SER A 4 1.82 -18.54 10.89
C SER A 4 1.88 -18.78 9.38
N VAL A 5 3.05 -18.57 8.80
CA VAL A 5 3.35 -19.08 7.46
C VAL A 5 3.56 -20.58 7.62
N CYS A 6 2.52 -21.37 7.37
CA CYS A 6 2.71 -22.80 7.08
C CYS A 6 3.48 -22.91 5.76
N VAL A 7 4.81 -22.94 5.84
CA VAL A 7 5.64 -23.45 4.75
C VAL A 7 5.48 -24.97 4.75
N CYS A 8 4.34 -25.43 4.24
CA CYS A 8 4.22 -26.78 3.71
C CYS A 8 3.94 -26.62 2.22
N VAL A 9 4.78 -27.25 1.40
CA VAL A 9 4.84 -27.21 -0.06
C VAL A 9 5.64 -26.04 -0.62
N CYS A 10 6.94 -26.27 -0.80
CA CYS A 10 7.78 -25.59 -1.76
C CYS A 10 7.11 -25.65 -3.15
N VAL A 11 6.57 -24.54 -3.63
CA VAL A 11 6.22 -24.42 -5.04
C VAL A 11 7.49 -23.96 -5.77
N SER A 12 7.90 -24.73 -6.77
CA SER A 12 8.97 -24.36 -7.70
C SER A 12 8.70 -22.95 -8.27
N GLY A 13 9.49 -21.95 -7.86
CA GLY A 13 9.43 -20.58 -8.39
C GLY A 13 9.64 -19.45 -7.39
N SER A 14 9.56 -19.70 -6.08
CA SER A 14 9.76 -18.65 -5.06
C SER A 14 11.24 -18.52 -4.67
N VAL A 15 11.81 -17.31 -4.81
CA VAL A 15 13.17 -16.97 -4.36
C VAL A 15 13.09 -16.41 -2.94
N TYR A 16 13.74 -17.07 -1.98
CA TYR A 16 13.87 -16.59 -0.61
C TYR A 16 15.36 -16.40 -0.30
N GLU A 17 15.78 -15.19 0.07
CA GLU A 17 17.13 -14.93 0.57
C GLU A 17 17.06 -14.68 2.08
N MET A 18 17.55 -15.62 2.90
CA MET A 18 17.54 -15.52 4.36
C MET A 18 18.60 -14.55 4.93
N SER A 19 19.05 -13.55 4.15
CA SER A 19 20.17 -12.67 4.48
C SER A 19 19.79 -11.18 4.56
N GLY A 20 18.54 -10.87 4.90
CA GLY A 20 18.10 -9.51 5.23
C GLY A 20 17.62 -8.67 4.04
N SER A 21 17.32 -9.30 2.90
CA SER A 21 16.71 -8.65 1.73
C SER A 21 15.20 -8.92 1.67
N GLU A 22 14.46 -7.98 1.07
CA GLU A 22 13.00 -7.98 0.92
C GLU A 22 12.45 -9.29 0.34
N VAL A 23 11.34 -9.81 0.91
CA VAL A 23 10.69 -11.04 0.43
C VAL A 23 9.36 -10.70 -0.23
N CYS A 24 9.12 -11.27 -1.41
CA CYS A 24 7.88 -11.12 -2.17
C CYS A 24 7.00 -12.38 -1.99
N LEU A 25 5.76 -12.20 -1.53
CA LEU A 25 4.76 -13.27 -1.55
C LEU A 25 4.26 -13.47 -3.00
N SER A 26 3.65 -14.62 -3.30
CA SER A 26 3.02 -14.89 -4.61
C SER A 26 1.90 -13.91 -4.98
N THR A 27 1.50 -13.04 -4.06
CA THR A 27 0.56 -11.92 -4.23
C THR A 27 1.23 -10.60 -4.62
N GLY A 28 2.56 -10.51 -4.66
CA GLY A 28 3.29 -9.26 -4.90
C GLY A 28 3.54 -8.41 -3.64
N ASP A 29 3.04 -8.85 -2.47
CA ASP A 29 3.22 -8.12 -1.21
C ASP A 29 4.70 -8.12 -0.77
N LEU A 30 5.27 -6.92 -0.60
CA LEU A 30 6.59 -6.72 -0.02
C LEU A 30 6.53 -6.82 1.51
N VAL A 31 7.25 -7.79 2.04
CA VAL A 31 7.30 -8.07 3.48
C VAL A 31 8.71 -7.79 3.99
N LYS A 32 8.85 -6.87 4.95
CA LYS A 32 10.11 -6.68 5.65
C LYS A 32 10.18 -7.62 6.85
N VAL A 33 10.93 -8.70 6.72
CA VAL A 33 11.23 -9.63 7.82
C VAL A 33 12.08 -8.91 8.87
N ILE A 34 11.58 -8.81 10.10
CA ILE A 34 12.27 -8.21 11.25
C ILE A 34 13.01 -9.28 12.04
N SER A 35 12.40 -10.45 12.19
CA SER A 35 12.98 -11.57 12.92
C SER A 35 12.42 -12.90 12.43
N THR A 36 13.20 -13.95 12.65
CA THR A 36 12.83 -15.33 12.37
C THR A 36 13.14 -16.17 13.61
N GLU A 37 12.17 -16.96 14.07
CA GLU A 37 12.35 -17.91 15.18
C GLU A 37 12.12 -19.32 14.67
N LEU A 38 13.10 -20.22 14.81
CA LEU A 38 12.89 -21.62 14.50
C LEU A 38 11.95 -22.22 15.55
N LEU A 39 10.82 -22.78 15.13
CA LEU A 39 9.83 -23.36 16.06
C LEU A 39 10.00 -24.87 16.21
N LYS A 40 10.18 -25.56 15.09
CA LYS A 40 10.21 -27.03 15.01
C LYS A 40 10.91 -27.48 13.72
N VAL A 41 11.13 -28.77 13.62
CA VAL A 41 11.61 -29.41 12.38
C VAL A 41 10.54 -30.38 11.91
N SER A 42 9.98 -30.16 10.73
CA SER A 42 9.10 -31.13 10.10
C SER A 42 9.96 -32.15 9.36
N CYS A 43 9.68 -33.44 9.54
CA CYS A 43 10.39 -34.54 8.91
C CYS A 43 9.48 -35.17 7.88
N GLU A 44 9.93 -35.30 6.64
CA GLU A 44 9.22 -36.00 5.56
C GLU A 44 9.92 -37.33 5.26
N ASP A 45 9.19 -38.45 5.29
CA ASP A 45 9.69 -39.71 4.78
C ASP A 45 9.74 -39.70 3.25
N VAL A 46 10.93 -39.95 2.70
CA VAL A 46 11.21 -39.87 1.26
C VAL A 46 10.37 -40.88 0.46
N ASN A 47 10.05 -42.04 1.05
CA ASN A 47 9.34 -43.11 0.37
C ASN A 47 7.83 -42.98 0.53
N THR A 48 7.33 -42.72 1.74
CA THR A 48 5.88 -42.70 2.02
C THR A 48 5.26 -41.33 1.83
N LYS A 49 6.07 -40.26 1.83
CA LYS A 49 5.63 -38.85 1.82
C LYS A 49 4.83 -38.44 3.06
N GLU A 50 4.85 -39.26 4.10
CA GLU A 50 4.26 -38.91 5.40
C GLU A 50 5.15 -37.92 6.14
N THR A 51 4.52 -36.98 6.86
CA THR A 51 5.22 -35.94 7.60
C THR A 51 4.91 -36.00 9.09
N PHE A 52 5.91 -35.77 9.93
CA PHE A 52 5.74 -35.60 11.38
C PHE A 52 6.68 -34.52 11.92
N ASP A 53 6.40 -34.00 13.12
CA ASP A 53 7.15 -32.89 13.69
C ASP A 53 8.08 -33.32 14.84
N LEU A 54 9.30 -32.79 14.84
CA LEU A 54 10.26 -32.89 15.93
C LEU A 54 10.42 -31.54 16.67
N PRO A 55 10.35 -31.54 18.02
CA PRO A 55 10.64 -30.34 18.79
C PRO A 55 12.14 -30.06 18.79
N LEU A 56 12.55 -28.79 18.93
CA LEU A 56 13.96 -28.41 19.01
C LEU A 56 14.71 -29.01 20.22
N SER A 57 13.98 -29.44 21.23
CA SER A 57 14.51 -30.14 22.40
C SER A 57 14.78 -31.62 22.15
N TYR A 58 14.48 -32.15 20.96
CA TYR A 58 14.69 -33.56 20.61
C TYR A 58 16.16 -33.97 20.83
N LYS A 59 16.36 -35.09 21.52
CA LYS A 59 17.68 -35.60 21.95
C LYS A 59 18.12 -36.87 21.22
N GLY A 60 17.35 -37.35 20.24
CA GLY A 60 17.77 -38.47 19.42
C GLY A 60 18.88 -38.07 18.45
N SER A 61 19.52 -39.09 17.89
CA SER A 61 20.60 -38.94 16.93
C SER A 61 20.16 -39.37 15.53
N PHE A 62 20.90 -38.88 14.54
CA PHE A 62 20.62 -39.09 13.13
C PHE A 62 21.88 -39.58 12.44
N GLU A 63 21.75 -40.46 11.47
CA GLU A 63 22.82 -40.86 10.56
C GLU A 63 22.57 -40.21 9.20
N LEU A 64 23.63 -39.70 8.57
CA LEU A 64 23.55 -39.24 7.18
C LEU A 64 23.43 -40.45 6.27
N LEU A 65 22.56 -40.36 5.27
CA LEU A 65 22.51 -41.34 4.20
C LEU A 65 23.45 -40.89 3.08
N SER A 66 24.22 -41.82 2.54
CA SER A 66 25.08 -41.60 1.38
C SER A 66 24.21 -41.23 0.17
N GLU A 67 24.64 -40.22 -0.58
CA GLU A 67 23.99 -39.88 -1.85
C GLU A 67 24.20 -41.00 -2.89
N SER A 68 23.17 -41.26 -3.69
CA SER A 68 23.20 -42.31 -4.73
C SER A 68 23.86 -41.84 -6.03
N LEU A 69 24.09 -40.54 -6.18
CA LEU A 69 24.71 -39.92 -7.35
C LEU A 69 26.17 -39.57 -7.05
N PRO A 70 27.08 -39.74 -8.03
CA PRO A 70 28.49 -39.40 -7.85
C PRO A 70 28.71 -37.89 -7.79
N TYR A 71 29.70 -37.48 -7.00
CA TYR A 71 30.32 -36.16 -7.09
C TYR A 71 31.27 -36.14 -8.29
N SER A 72 31.18 -35.09 -9.10
CA SER A 72 31.88 -34.97 -10.39
C SER A 72 33.31 -34.46 -10.26
N THR A 73 33.64 -33.86 -9.11
CA THR A 73 34.99 -33.35 -8.81
C THR A 73 35.37 -33.57 -7.34
N VAL A 74 36.68 -33.56 -7.07
CA VAL A 74 37.20 -33.57 -5.69
C VAL A 74 36.78 -32.30 -4.93
N GLU A 75 36.68 -31.15 -5.60
CA GLU A 75 36.17 -29.91 -4.99
C GLU A 75 34.73 -30.05 -4.50
N GLU A 76 33.88 -30.68 -5.31
CA GLU A 76 32.47 -30.88 -5.01
C GLU A 76 32.29 -31.80 -3.79
N ILE A 77 32.95 -32.96 -3.76
CA ILE A 77 32.85 -33.87 -2.60
C ILE A 77 33.47 -33.25 -1.34
N VAL A 78 34.62 -32.56 -1.44
CA VAL A 78 35.24 -31.90 -0.29
C VAL A 78 34.36 -30.79 0.26
N THR A 79 33.69 -30.03 -0.60
CA THR A 79 32.85 -28.90 -0.18
C THR A 79 31.48 -29.36 0.33
N MET A 80 30.91 -30.39 -0.27
CA MET A 80 29.58 -30.91 0.11
C MET A 80 29.62 -31.82 1.34
N VAL A 81 30.77 -32.45 1.60
CA VAL A 81 30.96 -33.34 2.77
C VAL A 81 31.58 -32.61 3.96
N ARG A 82 32.44 -31.60 3.76
CA ARG A 82 32.93 -30.77 4.87
C ARG A 82 31.81 -29.88 5.39
N THR A 83 31.38 -30.17 6.61
CA THR A 83 30.37 -29.41 7.33
C THR A 83 30.99 -28.14 7.91
N GLY A 84 30.39 -26.96 7.66
CA GLY A 84 30.95 -25.66 8.03
C GLY A 84 31.21 -25.37 9.52
N THR A 85 30.97 -26.33 10.43
CA THR A 85 31.30 -26.21 11.85
C THR A 85 32.63 -26.87 12.23
N ASP A 86 33.25 -27.65 11.32
CA ASP A 86 34.42 -28.47 11.61
C ASP A 86 35.36 -28.51 10.40
N GLU A 87 36.09 -27.41 10.17
CA GLU A 87 37.03 -27.30 9.04
C GLU A 87 38.14 -28.36 9.11
N ASP A 88 38.44 -28.95 10.26
CA ASP A 88 39.50 -29.95 10.42
C ASP A 88 39.03 -31.40 10.23
N ARG A 89 37.80 -31.62 9.75
CA ARG A 89 37.21 -32.97 9.69
C ARG A 89 37.70 -33.79 8.48
N SER A 90 38.30 -34.94 8.78
CA SER A 90 38.60 -35.99 7.81
C SER A 90 37.36 -36.84 7.47
N PHE A 91 37.21 -37.23 6.21
CA PHE A 91 36.15 -38.15 5.77
C PHE A 91 36.70 -39.11 4.70
N CYS A 92 36.04 -40.25 4.52
CA CYS A 92 36.47 -41.26 3.56
C CYS A 92 35.59 -41.25 2.31
N PHE A 93 36.20 -41.37 1.13
CA PHE A 93 35.52 -41.45 -0.16
C PHE A 93 36.24 -42.40 -1.11
N VAL A 94 35.55 -42.89 -2.13
CA VAL A 94 36.10 -43.74 -3.20
C VAL A 94 35.90 -43.10 -4.55
N SER A 95 36.69 -43.51 -5.54
CA SER A 95 36.41 -43.25 -6.95
C SER A 95 35.99 -44.53 -7.65
N CYS A 96 35.02 -44.47 -8.57
CA CYS A 96 34.63 -45.59 -9.43
C CYS A 96 35.52 -45.75 -10.67
N VAL A 97 36.53 -44.90 -10.81
CA VAL A 97 37.52 -44.96 -11.88
C VAL A 97 38.91 -44.83 -11.28
N ASP A 98 39.92 -45.33 -11.99
CA ASP A 98 41.31 -45.16 -11.56
C ASP A 98 41.69 -43.67 -11.61
N VAL A 99 42.19 -43.14 -10.48
CA VAL A 99 42.66 -41.75 -10.38
C VAL A 99 44.18 -41.73 -10.49
N PHE A 100 44.68 -41.12 -11.57
CA PHE A 100 46.10 -41.01 -11.86
C PHE A 100 46.62 -39.64 -11.42
N TYR A 101 47.52 -39.60 -10.44
CA TYR A 101 48.14 -38.35 -10.00
C TYR A 101 49.54 -38.55 -9.41
N ASP A 102 50.50 -37.72 -9.83
CA ASP A 102 51.90 -37.72 -9.37
C ASP A 102 52.61 -39.09 -9.44
N GLY A 103 52.35 -39.86 -10.50
CA GLY A 103 52.92 -41.19 -10.70
C GLY A 103 52.30 -42.30 -9.86
N LEU A 104 51.31 -41.99 -9.02
CA LEU A 104 50.52 -42.92 -8.22
C LEU A 104 49.16 -43.17 -8.90
N VAL A 105 48.66 -44.40 -8.73
CA VAL A 105 47.35 -44.82 -9.23
C VAL A 105 46.51 -45.23 -8.03
N VAL A 106 45.45 -44.48 -7.75
CA VAL A 106 44.40 -44.92 -6.82
C VAL A 106 43.43 -45.75 -7.65
N ARG A 107 43.31 -47.05 -7.35
CA ARG A 107 42.44 -47.92 -8.15
C ARG A 107 40.97 -47.66 -7.82
N SER A 108 40.11 -47.91 -8.80
CA SER A 108 38.66 -47.88 -8.60
C SER A 108 38.25 -48.69 -7.36
N GLY A 109 37.51 -48.06 -6.45
CA GLY A 109 37.01 -48.64 -5.21
C GLY A 109 37.98 -48.61 -4.03
N GLU A 110 39.21 -48.11 -4.20
CA GLU A 110 40.14 -47.95 -3.07
C GLU A 110 39.74 -46.74 -2.20
N PRO A 111 39.59 -46.91 -0.87
CA PRO A 111 39.20 -45.83 0.04
C PRO A 111 40.29 -44.78 0.19
N LEU A 112 39.91 -43.51 0.06
CA LEU A 112 40.73 -42.33 0.32
C LEU A 112 40.20 -41.59 1.53
N THR A 113 41.05 -41.38 2.54
CA THR A 113 40.73 -40.54 3.68
C THR A 113 41.17 -39.12 3.39
N PHE A 114 40.25 -38.23 3.09
CA PHE A 114 40.50 -36.79 3.02
C PHE A 114 40.94 -36.28 4.40
N VAL A 115 41.94 -35.39 4.43
CA VAL A 115 42.47 -34.78 5.67
C VAL A 115 42.32 -33.26 5.66
N SER A 116 42.84 -32.59 4.62
CA SER A 116 42.82 -31.12 4.56
C SER A 116 42.91 -30.59 3.12
N VAL A 117 42.69 -29.29 2.92
CA VAL A 117 42.99 -28.60 1.65
C VAL A 117 44.28 -27.81 1.80
N GLU A 118 45.25 -28.07 0.94
CA GLU A 118 46.55 -27.40 0.90
C GLU A 118 46.75 -26.63 -0.41
N GLU A 119 47.62 -25.61 -0.38
CA GLU A 119 48.06 -24.91 -1.58
C GLU A 119 49.47 -25.36 -1.97
N ARG A 120 49.59 -25.98 -3.15
CA ARG A 120 50.87 -26.48 -3.69
C ARG A 120 51.06 -26.02 -5.13
N GLY A 121 52.19 -25.37 -5.40
CA GLY A 121 52.52 -24.91 -6.76
C GLY A 121 51.50 -23.94 -7.38
N GLY A 122 50.79 -23.15 -6.55
CA GLY A 122 49.74 -22.23 -7.00
C GLY A 122 48.41 -22.89 -7.34
N ARG A 123 48.19 -24.15 -6.93
CA ARG A 123 46.91 -24.87 -7.08
C ARG A 123 46.45 -25.40 -5.72
N ARG A 124 45.14 -25.39 -5.49
CA ARG A 124 44.52 -26.03 -4.32
C ARG A 124 44.40 -27.53 -4.53
N THR A 125 44.89 -28.31 -3.57
CA THR A 125 44.88 -29.77 -3.59
C THR A 125 44.26 -30.31 -2.30
N ALA A 126 43.44 -31.35 -2.42
CA ALA A 126 43.00 -32.16 -1.31
C ALA A 126 44.14 -33.09 -0.87
N HIS A 127 44.57 -32.96 0.38
CA HIS A 127 45.46 -33.90 1.05
C HIS A 127 44.64 -35.11 1.50
N CYS A 128 44.98 -36.29 0.96
CA CYS A 128 44.32 -37.56 1.25
C CYS A 128 45.34 -38.61 1.71
N ILE A 129 44.88 -39.56 2.53
CA ILE A 129 45.64 -40.73 2.98
C ILE A 129 44.98 -41.98 2.43
N MET A 130 45.78 -42.87 1.87
CA MET A 130 45.38 -44.20 1.39
C MET A 130 46.14 -45.25 2.18
N ASP A 131 45.46 -46.29 2.65
CA ASP A 131 46.11 -47.41 3.34
C ASP A 131 46.76 -48.35 2.31
N GLY A 132 48.09 -48.40 2.27
CA GLY A 132 48.85 -49.34 1.45
C GLY A 132 49.10 -50.68 2.15
N GLU A 133 49.58 -51.69 1.41
CA GLU A 133 49.82 -53.04 1.93
C GLU A 133 50.85 -53.11 3.10
N GLN A 134 51.70 -52.09 3.27
CA GLN A 134 52.72 -52.04 4.32
C GLN A 134 52.83 -50.68 5.04
N GLU A 135 52.44 -49.55 4.42
CA GLU A 135 52.45 -48.20 5.01
C GLU A 135 51.34 -47.31 4.44
N GLN A 136 50.97 -46.25 5.17
CA GLN A 136 50.04 -45.23 4.70
C GLN A 136 50.68 -44.32 3.65
N VAL A 137 50.01 -44.15 2.52
CA VAL A 137 50.47 -43.32 1.40
C VAL A 137 49.73 -42.00 1.41
N SER A 138 50.47 -40.89 1.44
CA SER A 138 49.92 -39.54 1.36
C SER A 138 49.83 -39.07 -0.09
N LEU A 139 48.66 -38.54 -0.46
CA LEU A 139 48.30 -38.11 -1.81
C LEU A 139 47.82 -36.66 -1.77
N HIS A 140 48.12 -35.87 -2.80
CA HIS A 140 47.65 -34.48 -2.94
C HIS A 140 46.87 -34.31 -4.24
N ILE A 141 45.58 -34.61 -4.24
CA ILE A 141 44.75 -34.62 -5.45
C ILE A 141 44.26 -33.20 -5.75
N PRO A 142 44.39 -32.65 -6.97
CA PRO A 142 43.85 -31.34 -7.31
C PRO A 142 42.34 -31.28 -7.07
N LEU A 143 41.85 -30.18 -6.49
CA LEU A 143 40.41 -30.01 -6.30
C LEU A 143 39.64 -30.05 -7.63
N SER A 144 40.28 -29.60 -8.72
CA SER A 144 39.73 -29.68 -10.08
C SER A 144 39.75 -31.07 -10.71
N CYS A 145 40.17 -32.11 -9.98
CA CYS A 145 40.20 -33.47 -10.50
C CYS A 145 38.77 -33.97 -10.73
N HIS A 146 38.46 -34.32 -11.98
CA HIS A 146 37.18 -34.90 -12.37
C HIS A 146 37.17 -36.41 -12.15
N GLY A 147 36.01 -36.94 -11.81
CA GLY A 147 35.81 -38.37 -11.61
C GLY A 147 34.39 -38.66 -11.13
N GLU A 148 34.13 -39.93 -10.83
CA GLU A 148 32.91 -40.37 -10.16
C GLU A 148 33.26 -40.72 -8.72
N PHE A 149 33.09 -39.74 -7.81
CA PHE A 149 33.44 -39.89 -6.40
C PHE A 149 32.21 -40.18 -5.56
N TYR A 150 32.34 -41.09 -4.61
CA TYR A 150 31.28 -41.48 -3.68
C TYR A 150 31.78 -41.43 -2.24
N GLU A 151 30.94 -40.96 -1.34
CA GLU A 151 31.21 -41.05 0.10
C GLU A 151 31.23 -42.51 0.55
N CYS A 152 32.19 -42.86 1.40
CA CYS A 152 32.11 -44.08 2.20
C CYS A 152 31.01 -43.91 3.26
N LEU A 153 30.43 -45.02 3.72
CA LEU A 153 29.42 -44.99 4.78
C LEU A 153 30.00 -44.33 6.05
N ASP A 154 29.43 -43.19 6.43
CA ASP A 154 29.73 -42.49 7.68
C ASP A 154 28.88 -43.10 8.79
N GLU A 155 29.47 -43.92 9.68
CA GLU A 155 28.78 -44.50 10.83
C GLU A 155 28.57 -43.48 11.98
N GLN A 156 28.81 -42.20 11.73
CA GLN A 156 28.67 -41.16 12.74
C GLN A 156 27.21 -40.74 12.95
N SER A 157 26.93 -40.40 14.21
CA SER A 157 25.61 -39.95 14.64
C SER A 157 25.62 -38.45 14.94
N TYR A 158 24.64 -37.73 14.42
CA TYR A 158 24.48 -36.29 14.50
C TYR A 158 23.31 -35.94 15.41
N SER A 159 23.44 -34.89 16.21
CA SER A 159 22.28 -34.29 16.89
C SER A 159 21.46 -33.42 15.93
N LEU A 160 20.18 -33.22 16.24
CA LEU A 160 19.31 -32.31 15.48
C LEU A 160 19.92 -30.90 15.37
N SER A 161 20.52 -30.39 16.45
CA SER A 161 21.18 -29.08 16.47
C SER A 161 22.37 -28.98 15.51
N GLN A 162 23.15 -30.05 15.36
CA GLN A 162 24.30 -30.06 14.44
C GLN A 162 23.83 -30.07 12.98
N LEU A 163 22.78 -30.84 12.68
CA LEU A 163 22.19 -30.86 11.34
C LEU A 163 21.62 -29.48 10.95
N LEU A 164 20.92 -28.83 11.88
CA LEU A 164 20.35 -27.50 11.65
C LEU A 164 21.37 -26.37 11.57
N ALA A 165 22.57 -26.54 12.16
CA ALA A 165 23.62 -25.52 12.16
C ALA A 165 24.30 -25.35 10.79
N SER A 166 24.13 -26.31 9.87
CA SER A 166 24.71 -26.26 8.53
C SER A 166 23.63 -26.44 7.46
N PRO A 167 23.46 -25.47 6.54
CA PRO A 167 22.51 -25.61 5.43
C PRO A 167 22.74 -26.86 4.59
N HIS A 168 24.00 -27.24 4.40
CA HIS A 168 24.38 -28.45 3.68
C HIS A 168 23.92 -29.71 4.43
N LEU A 169 24.21 -29.83 5.74
CA LEU A 169 23.74 -30.97 6.54
C LEU A 169 22.22 -31.07 6.62
N CYS A 170 21.54 -29.95 6.80
CA CYS A 170 20.08 -29.92 6.89
C CYS A 170 19.41 -30.37 5.58
N SER A 171 20.08 -30.18 4.44
CA SER A 171 19.57 -30.61 3.13
C SER A 171 19.81 -32.10 2.82
N ARG A 172 20.62 -32.79 3.63
CA ARG A 172 20.93 -34.21 3.44
C ARG A 172 19.77 -35.09 3.85
N ARG A 173 19.66 -36.24 3.20
CA ARG A 173 18.81 -37.34 3.64
C ARG A 173 19.39 -37.96 4.91
N VAL A 174 18.58 -38.12 5.94
CA VAL A 174 19.00 -38.66 7.23
C VAL A 174 18.13 -39.84 7.64
N ARG A 175 18.64 -40.64 8.57
CA ARG A 175 17.88 -41.68 9.25
C ARG A 175 17.90 -41.41 10.75
N MET A 176 16.76 -41.54 11.41
CA MET A 176 16.69 -41.46 12.87
C MET A 176 17.19 -42.75 13.52
N CYS A 177 18.08 -42.62 14.49
CA CYS A 177 18.56 -43.73 15.31
C CYS A 177 17.66 -43.88 16.55
N ASP A 178 16.76 -44.85 16.53
CA ASP A 178 15.90 -45.21 17.66
C ASP A 178 16.70 -45.94 18.77
N ARG A 179 16.38 -45.68 20.05
CA ARG A 179 16.91 -46.43 21.22
C ARG A 179 16.47 -47.91 21.28
N GLN A 180 15.54 -48.35 20.44
CA GLN A 180 14.98 -49.70 20.36
C GLN A 180 15.25 -50.43 19.03
N GLY A 181 16.11 -49.88 18.16
CA GLY A 181 16.62 -50.58 16.98
C GLY A 181 15.65 -50.74 15.80
N GLN A 182 14.52 -50.02 15.76
CA GLN A 182 13.72 -49.93 14.54
C GLN A 182 14.09 -48.68 13.72
N SER A 183 14.77 -48.91 12.60
CA SER A 183 15.07 -47.89 11.59
C SER A 183 13.79 -47.35 10.98
N GLN A 184 13.54 -46.04 11.11
CA GLN A 184 12.62 -45.35 10.20
C GLN A 184 13.29 -45.15 8.83
N GLY A 185 12.49 -44.86 7.80
CA GLY A 185 12.95 -44.67 6.42
C GLY A 185 13.89 -43.47 6.26
N ALA A 186 14.30 -43.19 5.02
CA ALA A 186 15.07 -41.99 4.72
C ALA A 186 14.19 -40.75 4.93
N LEU A 187 14.67 -39.78 5.71
CA LEU A 187 13.95 -38.56 6.07
C LEU A 187 14.63 -37.32 5.48
N LEU A 188 13.82 -36.34 5.11
CA LEU A 188 14.26 -34.97 4.86
C LEU A 188 13.84 -34.08 6.04
N LEU A 189 14.79 -33.30 6.55
CA LEU A 189 14.53 -32.34 7.62
C LEU A 189 14.17 -30.98 7.02
N CYS A 190 12.98 -30.50 7.36
CA CYS A 190 12.43 -29.22 6.92
C CYS A 190 12.27 -28.30 8.15
N PRO A 191 13.23 -27.39 8.42
CA PRO A 191 13.10 -26.43 9.51
C PRO A 191 11.90 -25.51 9.29
N VAL A 192 11.07 -25.33 10.32
CA VAL A 192 9.87 -24.49 10.27
C VAL A 192 10.08 -23.25 11.14
N TYR A 193 10.08 -22.09 10.50
CA TYR A 193 10.28 -20.80 11.15
C TYR A 193 8.98 -20.02 11.32
N GLU A 194 8.84 -19.32 12.44
CA GLU A 194 7.93 -18.19 12.58
C GLU A 194 8.65 -16.92 12.14
N ILE A 195 7.95 -16.06 11.40
CA ILE A 195 8.49 -14.81 10.85
C ILE A 195 7.70 -13.64 11.45
N GLN A 196 8.41 -12.71 12.09
CA GLN A 196 7.84 -11.40 12.39
C GLN A 196 8.19 -10.45 11.25
N ALA A 197 7.18 -9.77 10.71
CA ALA A 197 7.38 -8.90 9.58
C ALA A 197 6.47 -7.66 9.60
N ILE A 198 6.92 -6.59 8.94
CA ILE A 198 6.12 -5.38 8.71
C ILE A 198 5.60 -5.41 7.28
N MET A 199 4.28 -5.24 7.14
CA MET A 199 3.60 -5.05 5.87
C MET A 199 3.09 -3.61 5.84
N HIS A 200 3.63 -2.79 4.94
CA HIS A 200 3.16 -1.43 4.75
C HIS A 200 1.97 -1.44 3.80
N CYS A 201 0.77 -1.20 4.34
CA CYS A 201 -0.49 -1.23 3.59
C CYS A 201 -0.83 0.17 3.13
N HIS A 202 -1.20 0.31 1.86
CA HIS A 202 -1.34 1.61 1.21
C HIS A 202 -2.57 1.67 0.31
N PHE A 203 -3.21 2.84 0.26
CA PHE A 203 -4.27 3.12 -0.71
C PHE A 203 -4.15 4.52 -1.28
N TRP A 204 -4.57 4.69 -2.52
CA TRP A 204 -4.68 6.02 -3.15
C TRP A 204 -6.00 6.68 -2.78
N HIS A 205 -5.99 8.01 -2.71
CA HIS A 205 -7.17 8.86 -2.72
C HIS A 205 -6.99 9.94 -3.81
N ILE A 206 -7.86 9.90 -4.81
CA ILE A 206 -7.96 10.89 -5.88
C ILE A 206 -9.36 11.49 -5.91
N THR A 207 -9.46 12.74 -6.37
CA THR A 207 -10.69 13.51 -6.35
C THR A 207 -10.61 14.70 -7.32
N ASP A 208 -11.76 15.24 -7.72
CA ASP A 208 -11.88 16.51 -8.43
C ASP A 208 -10.96 16.55 -9.68
N LEU A 209 -11.16 15.57 -10.55
CA LEU A 209 -10.39 15.41 -11.79
C LEU A 209 -10.73 16.53 -12.77
N HIS A 210 -12.03 16.83 -12.90
CA HIS A 210 -12.60 17.79 -13.83
C HIS A 210 -11.90 17.76 -15.18
N TRP A 211 -12.10 16.71 -15.95
CA TRP A 211 -11.60 16.63 -17.31
C TRP A 211 -12.40 17.60 -18.20
N ASP A 212 -11.70 18.54 -18.85
CA ASP A 212 -12.24 19.39 -19.90
C ASP A 212 -11.92 18.80 -21.29
N PRO A 213 -12.89 18.16 -21.97
CA PRO A 213 -12.65 17.54 -23.27
C PRO A 213 -12.36 18.55 -24.38
N GLN A 214 -12.64 19.84 -24.15
CA GLN A 214 -12.44 20.91 -25.12
C GLN A 214 -11.15 21.69 -24.89
N TYR A 215 -10.36 21.35 -23.87
CA TYR A 215 -9.06 21.96 -23.64
C TYR A 215 -8.15 21.80 -24.87
N LYS A 216 -7.63 22.91 -25.38
CA LYS A 216 -6.64 22.92 -26.45
C LYS A 216 -5.71 24.12 -26.33
N MET A 217 -4.44 23.92 -26.65
CA MET A 217 -3.51 25.03 -26.84
C MET A 217 -3.94 25.82 -28.09
N SER A 218 -4.25 27.09 -27.92
CA SER A 218 -4.74 27.97 -28.98
C SER A 218 -4.03 29.32 -28.95
N SER A 219 -3.83 29.92 -30.13
CA SER A 219 -3.33 31.30 -30.25
C SER A 219 -4.39 32.34 -29.88
N ASP A 220 -5.68 31.98 -29.92
CA ASP A 220 -6.77 32.82 -29.38
C ASP A 220 -7.00 32.47 -27.90
N PRO A 221 -6.65 33.37 -26.96
CA PRO A 221 -6.75 33.13 -25.53
C PRO A 221 -8.16 32.80 -25.02
N LYS A 222 -9.23 33.14 -25.77
CA LYS A 222 -10.61 32.85 -25.37
C LYS A 222 -11.12 31.49 -25.85
N SER A 223 -10.30 30.77 -26.61
CA SER A 223 -10.67 29.48 -27.23
C SER A 223 -9.90 28.29 -26.66
N VAL A 224 -9.17 28.50 -25.57
CA VAL A 224 -8.34 27.46 -24.93
C VAL A 224 -9.20 26.42 -24.22
N CYS A 225 -10.13 26.86 -23.37
CA CYS A 225 -10.97 25.98 -22.57
C CYS A 225 -12.29 26.68 -22.21
N PRO A 226 -13.46 26.01 -22.32
CA PRO A 226 -14.73 26.57 -21.88
C PRO A 226 -14.80 26.76 -20.36
N SER A 227 -14.06 25.97 -19.58
CA SER A 227 -13.97 26.03 -18.11
C SER A 227 -13.43 27.36 -17.56
N SER A 228 -12.70 28.14 -18.38
CA SER A 228 -12.28 29.50 -18.04
C SER A 228 -13.41 30.55 -18.11
N GLY A 229 -14.55 30.17 -18.67
CA GLY A 229 -15.69 31.05 -18.92
C GLY A 229 -15.32 32.15 -19.93
N SER A 230 -15.32 33.40 -19.47
CA SER A 230 -14.99 34.57 -20.31
C SER A 230 -13.55 35.07 -20.13
N GLN A 231 -12.77 34.43 -19.26
CA GLN A 231 -11.38 34.84 -18.99
C GLN A 231 -10.46 34.45 -20.15
N ALA A 232 -9.55 35.35 -20.51
CA ALA A 232 -8.53 35.07 -21.53
C ALA A 232 -7.39 34.24 -20.93
N VAL A 233 -7.11 33.08 -21.53
CA VAL A 233 -6.05 32.16 -21.11
C VAL A 233 -4.83 32.34 -22.01
N HIS A 234 -3.80 33.00 -21.49
CA HIS A 234 -2.59 33.30 -22.25
C HIS A 234 -1.51 32.24 -22.01
N ASN A 235 -0.82 31.82 -23.07
CA ASN A 235 0.28 30.85 -23.01
C ASN A 235 -0.11 29.53 -22.33
N ALA A 236 -1.33 29.06 -22.60
CA ALA A 236 -1.82 27.75 -22.15
C ALA A 236 -0.82 26.65 -22.54
N GLY A 237 -0.45 25.81 -21.59
CA GLY A 237 0.51 24.73 -21.82
C GLY A 237 -0.17 23.38 -21.94
N ARG A 238 0.57 22.38 -22.43
CA ARG A 238 0.04 21.03 -22.68
C ARG A 238 -0.62 20.39 -21.45
N TRP A 239 -0.09 20.64 -20.26
CA TRP A 239 -0.51 19.99 -19.02
C TRP A 239 -1.62 20.74 -18.28
N GLY A 240 -2.12 21.85 -18.83
CA GLY A 240 -3.20 22.64 -18.26
C GLY A 240 -2.83 24.11 -18.03
N ASP A 241 -3.79 24.85 -17.51
CA ASP A 241 -3.63 26.24 -17.08
C ASP A 241 -4.45 26.46 -15.80
N TYR A 242 -4.00 27.34 -14.90
CA TYR A 242 -4.72 27.60 -13.65
C TYR A 242 -6.11 28.24 -13.84
N LEU A 243 -6.46 28.75 -15.02
CA LEU A 243 -7.82 29.22 -15.33
C LEU A 243 -8.72 28.14 -15.93
N CYS A 244 -8.17 26.98 -16.28
CA CYS A 244 -8.87 25.89 -16.93
C CYS A 244 -8.98 24.69 -15.99
N ASP A 245 -9.95 23.84 -16.33
CA ASP A 245 -9.99 22.46 -15.87
C ASP A 245 -8.94 21.57 -16.58
N SER A 246 -8.82 20.33 -16.13
CA SER A 246 -7.76 19.41 -16.55
C SER A 246 -7.86 19.02 -18.03
N PRO A 247 -6.81 19.14 -18.85
CA PRO A 247 -6.73 18.40 -20.10
C PRO A 247 -6.59 16.89 -19.86
N TRP A 248 -6.91 16.08 -20.86
CA TRP A 248 -6.74 14.63 -20.78
C TRP A 248 -5.29 14.21 -20.50
N ASP A 249 -4.32 14.94 -21.08
CA ASP A 249 -2.88 14.72 -20.83
C ASP A 249 -2.54 14.78 -19.32
N LEU A 250 -3.20 15.67 -18.55
CA LEU A 250 -2.99 15.78 -17.11
C LEU A 250 -3.60 14.59 -16.34
N ILE A 251 -4.83 14.19 -16.69
CA ILE A 251 -5.50 13.02 -16.10
C ILE A 251 -4.70 11.75 -16.32
N ILE A 252 -4.21 11.54 -17.55
CA ILE A 252 -3.35 10.41 -17.88
C ILE A 252 -2.05 10.48 -17.09
N SER A 253 -1.41 11.66 -17.04
CA SER A 253 -0.17 11.84 -16.29
C SER A 253 -0.34 11.51 -14.80
N SER A 254 -1.45 11.90 -14.15
CA SER A 254 -1.69 11.60 -12.74
C SER A 254 -1.88 10.10 -12.50
N ILE A 255 -2.71 9.44 -13.31
CA ILE A 255 -3.05 8.01 -13.13
C ILE A 255 -1.82 7.12 -13.40
N TYR A 256 -1.06 7.38 -14.46
CA TYR A 256 0.18 6.63 -14.73
C TYR A 256 1.25 6.90 -13.67
N THR A 257 1.29 8.11 -13.10
CA THR A 257 2.18 8.42 -11.98
C THR A 257 1.80 7.63 -10.73
N MET A 258 0.50 7.49 -10.43
CA MET A 258 0.05 6.65 -9.32
C MET A 258 0.57 5.23 -9.48
N ARG A 259 0.44 4.63 -10.67
CA ARG A 259 0.93 3.27 -10.97
C ARG A 259 2.45 3.18 -10.87
N HIS A 260 3.18 4.20 -11.28
CA HIS A 260 4.65 4.23 -11.15
C HIS A 260 5.10 4.30 -9.68
N ILE A 261 4.41 5.09 -8.85
CA ILE A 261 4.78 5.29 -7.43
C ILE A 261 4.38 4.08 -6.58
N LEU A 262 3.14 3.62 -6.73
CA LEU A 262 2.58 2.51 -6.00
C LEU A 262 1.76 1.67 -7.00
N PRO A 263 2.40 0.69 -7.66
CA PRO A 263 1.74 -0.09 -8.68
C PRO A 263 0.57 -0.89 -8.11
N ASP A 264 0.78 -1.52 -6.95
CA ASP A 264 -0.16 -2.47 -6.37
C ASP A 264 -0.72 -1.93 -5.03
N PRO A 265 -1.54 -0.87 -5.04
CA PRO A 265 -2.22 -0.40 -3.85
C PRO A 265 -3.26 -1.43 -3.40
N ASP A 266 -3.56 -1.47 -2.11
CA ASP A 266 -4.64 -2.31 -1.57
C ASP A 266 -5.98 -1.97 -2.24
N PHE A 267 -6.27 -0.67 -2.38
CA PHE A 267 -7.46 -0.14 -3.05
C PHE A 267 -7.25 1.33 -3.45
N ILE A 268 -8.23 1.88 -4.17
CA ILE A 268 -8.28 3.32 -4.51
C ILE A 268 -9.59 3.89 -3.99
N LEU A 269 -9.53 5.08 -3.39
CA LEU A 269 -10.68 5.93 -3.12
C LEU A 269 -10.77 6.98 -4.23
N TRP A 270 -11.90 7.06 -4.91
CA TRP A 270 -12.18 8.06 -5.94
C TRP A 270 -13.43 8.84 -5.53
N THR A 271 -13.27 10.09 -5.10
CA THR A 271 -14.39 10.88 -4.55
C THR A 271 -15.03 11.82 -5.56
N GLY A 272 -15.07 11.43 -6.84
CA GLY A 272 -15.88 12.07 -7.89
C GLY A 272 -15.39 13.43 -8.38
N ASP A 273 -16.31 14.13 -9.06
CA ASP A 273 -16.12 15.40 -9.79
C ASP A 273 -15.21 15.27 -11.02
N ASP A 274 -15.77 14.64 -12.05
CA ASP A 274 -15.08 14.28 -13.28
C ASP A 274 -15.27 15.30 -14.40
N THR A 275 -16.37 16.05 -14.37
CA THR A 275 -16.79 16.91 -15.49
C THR A 275 -16.40 18.37 -15.30
N PRO A 276 -16.22 19.16 -16.38
CA PRO A 276 -15.64 20.50 -16.27
C PRO A 276 -16.63 21.53 -15.72
N HIS A 277 -16.09 22.66 -15.25
CA HIS A 277 -16.80 23.83 -14.77
C HIS A 277 -17.39 24.65 -15.92
N VAL A 278 -18.42 24.12 -16.57
CA VAL A 278 -19.15 24.79 -17.65
C VAL A 278 -20.63 25.02 -17.30
N PRO A 279 -21.33 25.91 -18.03
CA PRO A 279 -22.79 26.03 -17.92
C PRO A 279 -23.51 24.73 -18.31
N ASN A 280 -24.66 24.45 -17.72
CA ASN A 280 -25.42 23.21 -17.97
C ASN A 280 -25.82 23.09 -19.45
N GLU A 281 -26.07 24.20 -20.13
CA GLU A 281 -26.46 24.24 -21.54
C GLU A 281 -25.35 23.75 -22.47
N GLN A 282 -24.09 23.71 -21.99
CA GLN A 282 -22.93 23.27 -22.75
C GLN A 282 -22.53 21.82 -22.46
N LEU A 283 -23.12 21.18 -21.44
CA LEU A 283 -22.77 19.84 -21.00
C LEU A 283 -24.04 19.05 -20.63
N GLY A 284 -24.56 18.28 -21.58
CA GLY A 284 -25.73 17.42 -21.39
C GLY A 284 -25.40 16.09 -20.69
N GLU A 285 -26.45 15.37 -20.30
CA GLU A 285 -26.37 14.07 -19.58
C GLU A 285 -25.46 13.04 -20.27
N GLU A 286 -25.55 12.89 -21.59
CA GLU A 286 -24.72 11.93 -22.31
C GLU A 286 -23.22 12.27 -22.24
N ALA A 287 -22.89 13.57 -22.30
CA ALA A 287 -21.51 14.02 -22.19
C ALA A 287 -20.96 13.80 -20.77
N VAL A 288 -21.78 14.03 -19.74
CA VAL A 288 -21.45 13.70 -18.34
C VAL A 288 -21.12 12.21 -18.21
N LEU A 289 -22.01 11.34 -18.68
CA LEU A 289 -21.83 9.88 -18.57
C LEU A 289 -20.65 9.37 -19.38
N GLN A 290 -20.37 9.97 -20.56
CA GLN A 290 -19.18 9.62 -21.35
C GLN A 290 -17.87 10.03 -20.64
N ILE A 291 -17.86 11.15 -19.92
CA ILE A 291 -16.70 11.58 -19.13
C ILE A 291 -16.46 10.59 -17.97
N ILE A 292 -17.51 10.25 -17.20
CA ILE A 292 -17.43 9.25 -16.12
C ILE A 292 -16.95 7.91 -16.68
N ALA A 293 -17.45 7.48 -17.85
CA ALA A 293 -17.04 6.26 -18.51
C ALA A 293 -15.55 6.26 -18.88
N ASN A 294 -15.04 7.38 -19.41
CA ASN A 294 -13.63 7.49 -19.80
C ASN A 294 -12.70 7.46 -18.58
N VAL A 295 -13.04 8.17 -17.50
CA VAL A 295 -12.27 8.14 -16.25
C VAL A 295 -12.31 6.75 -15.63
N THR A 296 -13.49 6.12 -15.59
CA THR A 296 -13.66 4.74 -15.14
C THR A 296 -12.78 3.79 -15.94
N HIS A 297 -12.78 3.92 -17.27
CA HIS A 297 -12.02 3.05 -18.17
C HIS A 297 -10.51 3.15 -17.93
N ILE A 298 -9.96 4.37 -17.84
CA ILE A 298 -8.52 4.52 -17.63
C ILE A 298 -8.07 4.00 -16.25
N LEU A 299 -8.89 4.13 -15.20
CA LEU A 299 -8.61 3.53 -13.90
C LEU A 299 -8.61 1.99 -13.99
N GLN A 300 -9.58 1.41 -14.70
CA GLN A 300 -9.63 -0.04 -14.93
C GLN A 300 -8.49 -0.55 -15.80
N GLU A 301 -8.01 0.25 -16.75
CA GLU A 301 -6.88 -0.10 -17.62
C GLU A 301 -5.56 -0.10 -16.84
N VAL A 302 -5.31 0.95 -16.06
CA VAL A 302 -4.05 1.13 -15.34
C VAL A 302 -3.99 0.29 -14.06
N PHE A 303 -5.13 0.05 -13.41
CA PHE A 303 -5.24 -0.73 -12.18
C PHE A 303 -6.28 -1.88 -12.34
N PRO A 304 -6.01 -2.88 -13.19
CA PRO A 304 -6.99 -3.90 -13.55
C PRO A 304 -7.41 -4.81 -12.39
N ASP A 305 -6.53 -5.01 -11.40
CA ASP A 305 -6.73 -5.91 -10.27
C ASP A 305 -7.04 -5.17 -8.95
N THR A 306 -7.17 -3.84 -9.01
CA THR A 306 -7.42 -3.01 -7.82
C THR A 306 -8.89 -2.62 -7.69
N LYS A 307 -9.49 -2.86 -6.53
CA LYS A 307 -10.85 -2.40 -6.23
C LYS A 307 -10.85 -0.89 -6.01
N VAL A 308 -11.78 -0.18 -6.68
CA VAL A 308 -11.99 1.25 -6.51
C VAL A 308 -13.30 1.48 -5.76
N TYR A 309 -13.25 2.21 -4.65
CA TYR A 309 -14.43 2.68 -3.94
C TYR A 309 -14.71 4.11 -4.40
N SER A 310 -15.79 4.30 -5.15
CA SER A 310 -16.07 5.55 -5.84
C SER A 310 -17.33 6.25 -5.32
N ALA A 311 -17.24 7.55 -5.03
CA ALA A 311 -18.38 8.41 -4.73
C ALA A 311 -18.64 9.35 -5.91
N MET A 312 -19.91 9.63 -6.22
CA MET A 312 -20.26 10.67 -7.20
C MET A 312 -20.05 12.05 -6.60
N GLY A 313 -19.50 12.97 -7.39
CA GLY A 313 -19.41 14.39 -7.08
C GLY A 313 -20.60 15.20 -7.57
N ASN A 314 -20.66 16.48 -7.24
CA ASN A 314 -21.78 17.33 -7.62
C ASN A 314 -21.74 17.71 -9.12
N HIS A 315 -20.60 17.57 -9.79
CA HIS A 315 -20.44 17.74 -11.24
C HIS A 315 -20.75 16.46 -12.04
N ASP A 316 -20.94 15.31 -11.40
CA ASP A 316 -21.16 14.01 -12.07
C ASP A 316 -22.64 13.76 -12.40
N PHE A 317 -23.41 14.84 -12.58
CA PHE A 317 -24.83 14.77 -12.88
C PHE A 317 -25.27 15.93 -13.77
N HIS A 318 -26.31 15.72 -14.57
CA HIS A 318 -26.91 16.77 -15.37
C HIS A 318 -28.40 16.96 -15.01
N PRO A 319 -28.84 18.20 -14.67
CA PRO A 319 -28.02 19.39 -14.43
C PRO A 319 -27.13 19.24 -13.18
N LYS A 320 -25.97 19.90 -13.16
CA LYS A 320 -25.02 19.77 -12.04
C LYS A 320 -25.64 20.16 -10.69
N SER A 321 -25.19 19.50 -9.64
CA SER A 321 -25.66 19.61 -8.25
C SER A 321 -27.11 19.21 -7.99
N GLN A 322 -27.90 18.85 -9.02
CA GLN A 322 -29.32 18.46 -8.87
C GLN A 322 -29.47 16.93 -8.81
N LEU A 323 -28.76 16.29 -7.89
CA LEU A 323 -28.81 14.83 -7.70
C LEU A 323 -30.11 14.45 -6.96
N PRO A 324 -31.02 13.65 -7.56
CA PRO A 324 -32.30 13.33 -6.95
C PRO A 324 -32.16 12.27 -5.84
N ALA A 325 -33.15 12.23 -4.96
CA ALA A 325 -33.22 11.30 -3.83
C ALA A 325 -33.94 9.97 -4.18
N GLU A 326 -33.91 9.59 -5.46
CA GLU A 326 -34.60 8.43 -6.03
C GLU A 326 -33.82 7.86 -7.23
N GLU A 327 -34.21 6.66 -7.66
CA GLU A 327 -33.63 5.99 -8.83
C GLU A 327 -33.84 6.80 -10.11
N ASN A 328 -32.80 6.86 -10.95
CA ASN A 328 -32.81 7.59 -12.21
C ASN A 328 -31.77 7.01 -13.20
N SER A 329 -31.83 7.45 -14.45
CA SER A 329 -30.93 7.01 -15.54
C SER A 329 -29.46 7.22 -15.22
N GLY A 330 -29.10 8.37 -14.64
CA GLY A 330 -27.72 8.69 -14.28
C GLY A 330 -27.13 7.70 -13.26
N TYR A 331 -27.87 7.38 -12.20
CA TYR A 331 -27.43 6.39 -11.21
C TYR A 331 -27.36 4.98 -11.80
N LEU A 332 -28.34 4.59 -12.60
CA LEU A 332 -28.38 3.28 -13.25
C LEU A 332 -27.17 3.09 -14.18
N ARG A 333 -26.90 4.05 -15.07
CA ARG A 333 -25.78 3.98 -16.02
C ARG A 333 -24.42 4.08 -15.31
N THR A 334 -24.31 4.88 -14.26
CA THR A 334 -23.08 4.95 -13.45
C THR A 334 -22.82 3.62 -12.72
N ALA A 335 -23.86 2.97 -12.17
CA ALA A 335 -23.74 1.65 -11.55
C ALA A 335 -23.29 0.58 -12.55
N GLU A 336 -23.73 0.66 -13.82
CA GLU A 336 -23.27 -0.24 -14.89
C GLU A 336 -21.77 -0.04 -15.16
N LEU A 337 -21.31 1.21 -15.28
CA LEU A 337 -19.89 1.53 -15.46
C LEU A 337 -19.02 1.01 -14.31
N TRP A 338 -19.52 1.14 -13.07
CA TRP A 338 -18.81 0.73 -11.85
C TRP A 338 -19.07 -0.73 -11.45
N GLY A 339 -19.78 -1.51 -12.27
CA GLY A 339 -20.20 -2.87 -11.93
C GLY A 339 -19.07 -3.83 -11.56
N ARG A 340 -17.83 -3.60 -12.02
CA ARG A 340 -16.65 -4.40 -11.62
C ARG A 340 -16.20 -4.15 -10.17
N TRP A 341 -16.62 -3.05 -9.56
CA TRP A 341 -16.22 -2.63 -8.22
C TRP A 341 -17.35 -2.72 -7.19
N LEU A 342 -18.58 -2.94 -7.63
CA LEU A 342 -19.77 -3.00 -6.79
C LEU A 342 -20.26 -4.44 -6.62
N ASP A 343 -20.46 -4.86 -5.38
CA ASP A 343 -21.18 -6.08 -5.06
C ASP A 343 -22.68 -5.92 -5.41
N SER A 344 -23.40 -7.02 -5.63
CA SER A 344 -24.80 -6.97 -6.04
C SER A 344 -25.69 -6.19 -5.06
N SER A 345 -25.48 -6.31 -3.74
CA SER A 345 -26.22 -5.54 -2.74
C SER A 345 -25.89 -4.05 -2.75
N SER A 346 -24.67 -3.69 -3.16
CA SER A 346 -24.24 -2.30 -3.29
C SER A 346 -24.91 -1.65 -4.48
N ILE A 347 -25.12 -2.38 -5.58
CA ILE A 347 -25.87 -1.89 -6.74
C ILE A 347 -27.30 -1.49 -6.34
N ASP A 348 -27.99 -2.26 -5.49
CA ASP A 348 -29.36 -1.95 -5.07
C ASP A 348 -29.46 -0.61 -4.31
N THR A 349 -28.53 -0.35 -3.39
CA THR A 349 -28.47 0.91 -2.65
C THR A 349 -27.97 2.07 -3.52
N PHE A 350 -27.02 1.79 -4.41
CA PHE A 350 -26.52 2.76 -5.38
C PHE A 350 -27.63 3.26 -6.30
N ARG A 351 -28.49 2.37 -6.79
CA ARG A 351 -29.63 2.75 -7.63
C ARG A 351 -30.61 3.66 -6.89
N LYS A 352 -30.84 3.42 -5.59
CA LYS A 352 -31.76 4.22 -4.79
C LYS A 352 -31.28 5.67 -4.59
N GLY A 353 -29.98 5.90 -4.42
CA GLY A 353 -29.48 7.22 -4.04
C GLY A 353 -27.98 7.48 -4.21
N ALA A 354 -27.29 6.69 -5.05
CA ALA A 354 -25.85 6.73 -5.30
C ALA A 354 -24.95 6.61 -4.05
N TYR A 355 -25.44 5.93 -3.01
CA TYR A 355 -24.68 5.58 -1.81
C TYR A 355 -24.69 4.06 -1.63
N TYR A 356 -23.65 3.51 -1.02
CA TYR A 356 -23.51 2.06 -0.83
C TYR A 356 -22.46 1.71 0.22
N THR A 357 -22.35 0.43 0.58
CA THR A 357 -21.34 -0.06 1.52
C THR A 357 -20.72 -1.35 1.02
N GLU A 358 -19.42 -1.50 1.23
CA GLU A 358 -18.63 -2.64 0.76
C GLU A 358 -17.74 -3.19 1.87
N ARG A 359 -17.45 -4.49 1.82
CA ARG A 359 -16.37 -5.04 2.65
C ARG A 359 -15.04 -4.53 2.12
N LEU A 360 -14.21 -4.00 3.00
CA LEU A 360 -12.90 -3.50 2.61
C LEU A 360 -11.99 -4.70 2.29
N LEU A 361 -11.43 -4.74 1.07
CA LEU A 361 -10.60 -5.84 0.58
C LEU A 361 -11.28 -7.22 0.63
N ASN A 362 -12.62 -7.25 0.62
CA ASN A 362 -13.42 -8.46 0.83
C ASN A 362 -13.10 -9.21 2.15
N LYS A 363 -12.52 -8.51 3.14
CA LYS A 363 -12.17 -9.06 4.46
C LYS A 363 -13.31 -8.86 5.45
N SER A 364 -13.44 -9.78 6.40
CA SER A 364 -14.33 -9.61 7.56
C SER A 364 -13.77 -8.57 8.52
N GLY A 365 -14.64 -7.80 9.18
CA GLY A 365 -14.23 -6.86 10.23
C GLY A 365 -13.92 -5.43 9.74
N GLN A 366 -14.00 -5.17 8.44
CA GLN A 366 -13.64 -3.87 7.85
C GLN A 366 -14.58 -3.54 6.70
N ARG A 367 -15.03 -2.28 6.64
CA ARG A 367 -15.95 -1.83 5.58
C ARG A 367 -15.69 -0.40 5.14
N VAL A 368 -16.08 -0.10 3.91
CA VAL A 368 -16.14 1.25 3.37
C VAL A 368 -17.60 1.63 3.19
N ILE A 369 -17.99 2.77 3.75
CA ILE A 369 -19.29 3.38 3.53
C ILE A 369 -19.09 4.54 2.56
N VAL A 370 -19.75 4.47 1.41
CA VAL A 370 -19.72 5.48 0.36
C VAL A 370 -21.01 6.27 0.39
N LEU A 371 -20.91 7.57 0.65
CA LEU A 371 -22.04 8.48 0.78
C LEU A 371 -22.25 9.31 -0.48
N ASN A 372 -23.52 9.55 -0.82
CA ASN A 372 -23.88 10.60 -1.77
C ASN A 372 -24.20 11.88 -0.98
N THR A 373 -23.16 12.66 -0.70
CA THR A 373 -23.28 13.89 0.08
C THR A 373 -23.76 15.08 -0.74
N ASN A 374 -23.94 14.90 -2.05
CA ASN A 374 -24.57 15.87 -2.93
C ASN A 374 -26.07 16.06 -2.59
N LEU A 375 -26.70 15.05 -1.98
CA LEU A 375 -28.06 15.17 -1.43
C LEU A 375 -28.14 16.21 -0.31
N TYR A 376 -27.01 16.54 0.32
CA TYR A 376 -26.94 17.50 1.42
C TYR A 376 -26.51 18.90 0.97
N TYR A 377 -26.12 19.05 -0.29
CA TYR A 377 -25.51 20.26 -0.82
C TYR A 377 -26.53 21.41 -0.90
N ASN A 378 -26.15 22.60 -0.46
CA ASN A 378 -27.04 23.78 -0.42
C ASN A 378 -27.46 24.29 -1.82
N GLN A 379 -26.78 23.81 -2.87
CA GLN A 379 -27.14 24.05 -4.27
C GLN A 379 -28.14 23.02 -4.81
N ASN A 380 -28.34 21.88 -4.15
CA ASN A 380 -29.29 20.87 -4.58
C ASN A 380 -30.71 21.28 -4.18
N LYS A 381 -31.51 21.74 -5.16
CA LYS A 381 -32.86 22.23 -4.91
C LYS A 381 -33.88 21.10 -4.81
N LEU A 382 -33.52 19.88 -5.21
CA LEU A 382 -34.39 18.71 -5.13
C LEU A 382 -34.52 18.16 -3.71
N THR A 383 -33.48 18.35 -2.89
CA THR A 383 -33.36 17.66 -1.60
C THR A 383 -33.27 18.59 -0.39
N MET A 384 -32.99 19.88 -0.58
CA MET A 384 -32.69 20.80 0.52
C MET A 384 -33.80 20.95 1.57
N ASP A 385 -35.05 20.61 1.24
CA ASP A 385 -36.19 20.68 2.16
C ASP A 385 -36.62 19.29 2.69
N LEU A 386 -35.94 18.21 2.27
CA LEU A 386 -36.21 16.86 2.73
C LEU A 386 -35.50 16.59 4.06
N PRO A 387 -36.14 15.91 5.04
CA PRO A 387 -35.51 15.64 6.33
C PRO A 387 -34.35 14.64 6.24
N ASP A 388 -34.47 13.64 5.37
CA ASP A 388 -33.46 12.62 5.11
C ASP A 388 -33.57 12.10 3.66
N PRO A 389 -32.97 12.82 2.68
CA PRO A 389 -33.08 12.43 1.28
C PRO A 389 -32.53 11.01 1.04
N ALA A 390 -33.34 10.19 0.36
CA ALA A 390 -33.10 8.78 0.06
C ALA A 390 -32.99 7.85 1.30
N ASP A 391 -33.39 8.33 2.48
CA ASP A 391 -33.16 7.69 3.78
C ASP A 391 -31.67 7.45 4.11
N GLN A 392 -30.76 8.25 3.53
CA GLN A 392 -29.33 7.98 3.62
C GLN A 392 -28.79 8.12 5.04
N PHE A 393 -29.26 9.07 5.86
CA PHE A 393 -28.84 9.18 7.26
C PHE A 393 -29.37 8.02 8.11
N LYS A 394 -30.63 7.63 7.91
CA LYS A 394 -31.20 6.45 8.56
C LYS A 394 -30.40 5.20 8.20
N TRP A 395 -30.09 5.01 6.92
CA TRP A 395 -29.26 3.91 6.44
C TRP A 395 -27.84 3.95 7.02
N LEU A 396 -27.18 5.12 7.02
CA LEU A 396 -25.85 5.31 7.59
C LEU A 396 -25.79 4.91 9.08
N GLU A 397 -26.77 5.34 9.88
CA GLU A 397 -26.85 4.92 11.28
C GLU A 397 -27.04 3.41 11.44
N GLN A 398 -27.84 2.78 10.58
CA GLN A 398 -28.03 1.33 10.61
C GLN A 398 -26.73 0.60 10.28
N GLU A 399 -26.01 1.03 9.25
CA GLU A 399 -24.72 0.44 8.87
C GLU A 399 -23.65 0.62 9.94
N LEU A 400 -23.56 1.80 10.57
CA LEU A 400 -22.62 2.05 11.66
C LEU A 400 -22.98 1.30 12.95
N THR A 401 -24.28 1.14 13.23
CA THR A 401 -24.76 0.32 14.35
C THR A 401 -24.44 -1.15 14.12
N SER A 402 -24.66 -1.65 12.90
CA SER A 402 -24.31 -3.02 12.50
C SER A 402 -22.80 -3.27 12.59
N ALA A 403 -21.99 -2.33 12.10
CA ALA A 403 -20.53 -2.37 12.23
C ALA A 403 -20.10 -2.48 13.70
N ALA A 404 -20.71 -1.69 14.59
CA ALA A 404 -20.42 -1.76 16.03
C ALA A 404 -20.78 -3.13 16.64
N ALA A 405 -21.95 -3.67 16.31
CA ALA A 405 -22.37 -5.00 16.78
C ALA A 405 -21.44 -6.12 16.28
N SER A 406 -20.97 -6.00 15.04
CA SER A 406 -20.05 -6.93 14.39
C SER A 406 -18.56 -6.66 14.69
N LYS A 407 -18.26 -5.67 15.54
CA LYS A 407 -16.90 -5.23 15.90
C LYS A 407 -16.04 -4.84 14.70
N GLU A 408 -16.67 -4.26 13.67
CA GLU A 408 -15.99 -3.81 12.46
C GLU A 408 -15.42 -2.39 12.62
N LYS A 409 -14.47 -2.06 11.75
CA LYS A 409 -13.95 -0.70 11.54
C LYS A 409 -14.38 -0.17 10.19
N VAL A 410 -14.64 1.14 10.13
CA VAL A 410 -15.30 1.79 9.00
C VAL A 410 -14.46 2.95 8.47
N TYR A 411 -14.23 2.98 7.16
CA TYR A 411 -13.92 4.22 6.45
C TYR A 411 -15.19 4.80 5.84
N ILE A 412 -15.37 6.12 5.97
CA ILE A 412 -16.45 6.85 5.33
C ILE A 412 -15.86 7.69 4.20
N ILE A 413 -16.41 7.58 3.00
CA ILE A 413 -16.04 8.43 1.88
C ILE A 413 -17.26 9.17 1.33
N GLY A 414 -17.04 10.36 0.80
CA GLY A 414 -18.06 11.18 0.14
C GLY A 414 -17.39 12.31 -0.62
N HIS A 415 -18.15 13.04 -1.44
CA HIS A 415 -17.58 14.14 -2.22
C HIS A 415 -17.61 15.47 -1.44
N VAL A 416 -18.81 16.06 -1.27
CA VAL A 416 -19.01 17.32 -0.56
C VAL A 416 -18.80 17.13 0.95
N PRO A 417 -17.87 17.85 1.61
CA PRO A 417 -17.62 17.69 3.03
C PRO A 417 -18.61 18.52 3.89
N PRO A 418 -18.97 18.04 5.09
CA PRO A 418 -19.61 18.86 6.11
C PRO A 418 -18.62 19.92 6.65
N GLY A 419 -19.13 20.93 7.32
CA GLY A 419 -18.36 22.04 7.88
C GLY A 419 -18.30 23.23 6.93
N PHE A 420 -17.22 24.01 7.05
CA PHE A 420 -17.02 25.24 6.30
C PHE A 420 -15.80 25.15 5.40
N PHE A 421 -15.84 25.88 4.28
CA PHE A 421 -14.70 26.08 3.41
C PHE A 421 -13.67 27.01 4.03
N GLU A 422 -12.43 26.56 4.18
CA GLU A 422 -11.35 27.27 4.87
C GLU A 422 -10.86 28.51 4.12
N LYS A 423 -11.03 28.57 2.79
CA LYS A 423 -10.67 29.74 1.96
C LYS A 423 -11.67 30.88 2.07
N LYS A 424 -12.89 30.65 2.57
CA LYS A 424 -13.95 31.67 2.64
C LYS A 424 -14.79 31.56 3.91
N ARG A 425 -14.74 32.62 4.71
CA ARG A 425 -15.53 32.73 5.95
C ARG A 425 -17.02 32.48 5.72
N HIS A 426 -17.64 31.79 6.67
CA HIS A 426 -19.09 31.52 6.72
C HIS A 426 -19.66 30.85 5.47
N THR A 427 -18.83 30.12 4.71
CA THR A 427 -19.27 29.34 3.56
C THR A 427 -19.33 27.87 3.95
N SER A 428 -20.53 27.32 4.11
CA SER A 428 -20.75 25.88 4.28
C SER A 428 -21.38 25.31 3.01
N TRP A 429 -21.08 24.04 2.73
CA TRP A 429 -21.64 23.35 1.57
C TRP A 429 -22.95 22.66 1.92
N PHE A 430 -22.99 21.96 3.06
CA PHE A 430 -24.22 21.37 3.55
C PHE A 430 -25.20 22.47 3.98
N THR A 431 -26.49 22.18 3.85
CA THR A 431 -27.50 22.93 4.60
C THR A 431 -27.25 22.72 6.10
N ARG A 432 -27.72 23.67 6.91
CA ARG A 432 -27.48 23.64 8.36
C ARG A 432 -27.93 22.34 9.03
N HIS A 433 -29.14 21.88 8.72
CA HIS A 433 -29.73 20.71 9.37
C HIS A 433 -29.01 19.41 8.97
N PHE A 434 -28.60 19.25 7.71
CA PHE A 434 -27.81 18.09 7.28
C PHE A 434 -26.41 18.11 7.90
N ASN A 435 -25.81 19.29 8.03
CA ASN A 435 -24.52 19.44 8.70
C ASN A 435 -24.59 19.01 10.17
N GLU A 436 -25.55 19.54 10.92
CA GLU A 436 -25.81 19.17 12.32
C GLU A 436 -26.06 17.66 12.45
N ARG A 437 -26.89 17.11 11.56
CA ARG A 437 -27.22 15.68 11.55
C ARG A 437 -26.02 14.77 11.32
N TYR A 438 -25.16 15.11 10.36
CA TYR A 438 -23.94 14.34 10.09
C TYR A 438 -23.00 14.33 11.30
N ILE A 439 -22.83 15.49 11.94
CA ILE A 439 -21.98 15.63 13.15
C ILE A 439 -22.51 14.77 14.29
N GLU A 440 -23.83 14.74 14.51
CA GLU A 440 -24.47 13.90 15.52
C GLU A 440 -24.18 12.41 15.29
N ILE A 441 -24.28 11.95 14.04
CA ILE A 441 -24.01 10.55 13.67
C ILE A 441 -22.54 10.20 13.91
N VAL A 442 -21.62 11.07 13.47
CA VAL A 442 -20.18 10.87 13.72
C VAL A 442 -19.90 10.85 15.22
N ARG A 443 -20.46 11.78 16.00
CA ARG A 443 -20.31 11.82 17.47
C ARG A 443 -20.83 10.55 18.14
N LYS A 444 -21.95 9.99 17.68
CA LYS A 444 -22.53 8.76 18.23
C LYS A 444 -21.74 7.52 17.88
N HIS A 445 -21.21 7.44 16.65
CA HIS A 445 -20.58 6.23 16.11
C HIS A 445 -19.06 6.31 15.96
N HIS A 446 -18.41 7.35 16.51
CA HIS A 446 -16.96 7.54 16.41
C HIS A 446 -16.10 6.32 16.81
N PRO A 447 -16.50 5.41 17.74
CA PRO A 447 -15.65 4.26 18.08
C PRO A 447 -15.44 3.26 16.93
N VAL A 448 -16.32 3.23 15.93
CA VAL A 448 -16.19 2.36 14.74
C VAL A 448 -15.62 3.09 13.52
N ILE A 449 -15.71 4.42 13.47
CA ILE A 449 -15.21 5.24 12.35
C ILE A 449 -13.70 5.42 12.49
N ALA A 450 -12.93 4.80 11.60
CA ALA A 450 -11.48 4.82 11.61
C ALA A 450 -10.87 5.97 10.78
N GLY A 451 -11.63 6.51 9.82
CA GLY A 451 -11.21 7.62 8.96
C GLY A 451 -12.34 8.09 8.06
N GLN A 452 -12.26 9.35 7.62
CA GLN A 452 -13.21 9.96 6.69
C GLN A 452 -12.43 10.65 5.55
N PHE A 453 -12.82 10.45 4.29
CA PHE A 453 -12.07 10.93 3.12
C PHE A 453 -12.98 11.62 2.11
N PHE A 454 -12.70 12.89 1.82
CA PHE A 454 -13.56 13.77 1.03
C PHE A 454 -12.77 14.66 0.07
N GLY A 455 -13.47 15.30 -0.87
CA GLY A 455 -12.91 16.18 -1.90
C GLY A 455 -13.60 17.55 -1.94
N HIS A 456 -14.05 17.97 -3.13
CA HIS A 456 -14.88 19.15 -3.43
C HIS A 456 -14.20 20.52 -3.27
N GLN A 457 -13.36 20.67 -2.26
CA GLN A 457 -12.71 21.97 -1.98
C GLN A 457 -11.49 22.24 -2.87
N HIS A 458 -10.99 21.20 -3.57
CA HIS A 458 -9.77 21.16 -4.37
C HIS A 458 -8.47 21.46 -3.60
N THR A 459 -8.58 21.88 -2.34
CA THR A 459 -7.48 22.27 -1.47
C THR A 459 -7.13 21.17 -0.48
N ASP A 460 -5.86 21.13 -0.07
CA ASP A 460 -5.42 20.21 0.97
C ASP A 460 -5.83 20.73 2.35
N SER A 461 -6.71 19.99 3.02
CA SER A 461 -7.21 20.37 4.34
C SER A 461 -7.66 19.15 5.16
N PHE A 462 -8.10 19.40 6.38
CA PHE A 462 -8.69 18.39 7.25
C PHE A 462 -9.70 19.00 8.22
N HIS A 463 -10.71 18.23 8.61
CA HIS A 463 -11.67 18.61 9.64
C HIS A 463 -11.52 17.71 10.88
N MET A 464 -11.51 18.36 12.05
CA MET A 464 -11.52 17.70 13.34
C MET A 464 -12.94 17.57 13.88
N PHE A 465 -13.28 16.41 14.43
CA PHE A 465 -14.53 16.17 15.13
C PHE A 465 -14.25 15.96 16.62
N TYR A 466 -15.09 16.56 17.46
CA TYR A 466 -14.96 16.53 18.91
C TYR A 466 -16.23 15.99 19.56
N ASP A 467 -16.08 15.28 20.67
CA ASP A 467 -17.22 14.94 21.52
C ASP A 467 -17.70 16.15 22.34
N SER A 468 -18.74 15.95 23.15
CA SER A 468 -19.29 17.00 24.02
C SER A 468 -18.34 17.46 25.14
N SER A 469 -17.28 16.71 25.43
CA SER A 469 -16.22 17.07 26.39
C SER A 469 -15.08 17.87 25.75
N GLY A 470 -15.08 18.00 24.41
CA GLY A 470 -14.01 18.62 23.64
C GLY A 470 -12.85 17.68 23.31
N SER A 471 -13.01 16.36 23.48
CA SER A 471 -11.99 15.38 23.12
C SER A 471 -12.02 15.10 21.61
N PRO A 472 -10.88 15.04 20.91
CA PRO A 472 -10.85 14.72 19.48
C PRO A 472 -11.23 13.25 19.26
N ILE A 473 -12.25 13.00 18.45
CA ILE A 473 -12.86 11.67 18.25
C ILE A 473 -12.76 11.14 16.83
N SER A 474 -12.59 12.01 15.83
CA SER A 474 -12.44 11.61 14.43
C SER A 474 -11.73 12.71 13.63
N THR A 475 -11.15 12.31 12.50
CA THR A 475 -10.55 13.22 11.52
C THR A 475 -11.08 12.89 10.13
N MET A 476 -11.40 13.95 9.38
CA MET A 476 -11.70 13.89 7.96
C MET A 476 -10.56 14.52 7.17
N PHE A 477 -10.06 13.82 6.18
CA PHE A 477 -9.02 14.30 5.27
C PHE A 477 -9.67 14.80 3.98
N LEU A 478 -9.33 16.03 3.59
CA LEU A 478 -9.77 16.64 2.34
C LEU A 478 -8.59 16.61 1.37
N ALA A 479 -8.73 15.85 0.29
CA ALA A 479 -7.69 15.72 -0.71
C ALA A 479 -7.72 16.90 -1.70
N PRO A 480 -6.55 17.39 -2.14
CA PRO A 480 -6.50 18.38 -3.21
C PRO A 480 -6.97 17.77 -4.53
N GLY A 481 -7.52 18.61 -5.41
CA GLY A 481 -7.97 18.18 -6.73
C GLY A 481 -6.82 17.94 -7.71
N ILE A 482 -7.05 17.08 -8.69
CA ILE A 482 -6.16 16.98 -9.86
C ILE A 482 -6.34 18.22 -10.75
N THR A 483 -7.55 18.78 -10.84
CA THR A 483 -7.75 20.03 -11.57
C THR A 483 -6.99 21.19 -10.94
N PRO A 484 -6.29 22.03 -11.74
CA PRO A 484 -5.68 23.26 -11.27
C PRO A 484 -6.65 24.46 -11.28
N TRP A 485 -7.91 24.24 -11.67
CA TRP A 485 -8.89 25.29 -11.94
C TRP A 485 -9.02 26.31 -10.80
N LYS A 486 -8.87 27.59 -11.13
CA LYS A 486 -9.03 28.70 -10.21
C LYS A 486 -10.51 28.94 -9.96
N THR A 487 -10.93 28.78 -8.70
CA THR A 487 -12.32 28.98 -8.32
C THR A 487 -12.86 30.37 -8.71
N THR A 488 -14.08 30.36 -9.24
CA THR A 488 -14.87 31.57 -9.54
C THR A 488 -15.72 32.02 -8.35
N LEU A 489 -15.63 31.33 -7.20
CA LEU A 489 -16.38 31.67 -6.00
C LEU A 489 -16.08 33.11 -5.56
N PRO A 490 -17.09 34.02 -5.51
CA PRO A 490 -16.85 35.40 -5.14
C PRO A 490 -16.25 35.54 -3.75
N GLY A 491 -15.19 36.35 -3.62
CA GLY A 491 -14.47 36.58 -2.37
C GLY A 491 -13.29 35.64 -2.11
N VAL A 492 -13.00 34.69 -3.00
CA VAL A 492 -11.75 33.92 -2.98
C VAL A 492 -10.80 34.48 -4.02
N GLU A 493 -9.70 35.07 -3.57
CA GLU A 493 -8.65 35.57 -4.46
C GLU A 493 -7.60 34.48 -4.73
N ASN A 494 -7.21 34.31 -5.99
CA ASN A 494 -6.18 33.35 -6.42
C ASN A 494 -6.42 31.89 -5.95
N GLY A 495 -7.67 31.43 -5.88
CA GLY A 495 -8.02 30.09 -5.40
C GLY A 495 -7.81 28.95 -6.41
N ALA A 496 -6.64 28.89 -7.03
CA ALA A 496 -6.14 27.72 -7.77
C ALA A 496 -5.13 26.95 -6.93
N ASN A 497 -5.00 25.66 -7.20
CA ASN A 497 -4.00 24.74 -6.66
C ASN A 497 -3.14 24.18 -7.81
N ASN A 498 -1.99 23.59 -7.49
CA ASN A 498 -1.40 22.63 -8.43
C ASN A 498 -2.20 21.31 -8.42
N PRO A 499 -2.13 20.51 -9.49
CA PRO A 499 -2.65 19.15 -9.50
C PRO A 499 -2.03 18.31 -8.37
N GLY A 500 -2.86 17.63 -7.59
CA GLY A 500 -2.45 16.79 -6.47
C GLY A 500 -3.01 15.38 -6.51
N ILE A 501 -2.24 14.41 -6.00
CA ILE A 501 -2.68 13.03 -5.74
C ILE A 501 -2.20 12.63 -4.34
N ARG A 502 -2.94 11.79 -3.62
CA ARG A 502 -2.62 11.42 -2.23
C ARG A 502 -2.59 9.92 -2.03
N VAL A 503 -1.55 9.43 -1.35
CA VAL A 503 -1.50 8.06 -0.84
C VAL A 503 -1.55 8.08 0.69
N PHE A 504 -2.25 7.11 1.25
CA PHE A 504 -2.34 6.88 2.69
C PHE A 504 -1.64 5.59 3.06
N GLU A 505 -0.96 5.62 4.21
CA GLU A 505 -0.47 4.43 4.90
C GLU A 505 -1.43 4.10 6.04
N TYR A 506 -1.77 2.83 6.22
CA TYR A 506 -2.72 2.43 7.24
C TYR A 506 -2.40 1.08 7.87
N ASP A 507 -2.96 0.87 9.06
CA ASP A 507 -2.93 -0.41 9.75
C ASP A 507 -4.07 -1.29 9.26
N ARG A 508 -3.73 -2.37 8.56
CA ARG A 508 -4.70 -3.32 7.98
C ARG A 508 -5.52 -4.10 9.00
N THR A 509 -5.28 -3.95 10.30
CA THR A 509 -6.09 -4.62 11.35
C THR A 509 -7.08 -3.63 11.96
N THR A 510 -6.62 -2.42 12.27
CA THR A 510 -7.37 -1.41 13.03
C THR A 510 -7.98 -0.32 12.15
N LEU A 511 -7.59 -0.24 10.88
CA LEU A 511 -7.85 0.86 9.95
C LEU A 511 -7.36 2.22 10.43
N LEU A 512 -6.43 2.26 11.38
CA LEU A 512 -5.79 3.50 11.76
C LEU A 512 -4.94 4.01 10.60
N VAL A 513 -5.22 5.23 10.13
CA VAL A 513 -4.34 5.95 9.21
C VAL A 513 -3.03 6.27 9.94
N LYS A 514 -1.94 5.67 9.46
CA LYS A 514 -0.60 5.83 10.00
C LYS A 514 0.08 7.07 9.43
N ASP A 515 -0.10 7.33 8.14
CA ASP A 515 0.48 8.51 7.50
C ASP A 515 -0.26 8.88 6.23
N MET A 516 0.06 10.05 5.68
CA MET A 516 -0.35 10.46 4.35
C MET A 516 0.78 11.16 3.63
N VAL A 517 0.91 10.87 2.34
CA VAL A 517 1.87 11.52 1.44
C VAL A 517 1.09 12.14 0.29
N THR A 518 1.24 13.45 0.12
CA THR A 518 0.70 14.17 -1.04
C THR A 518 1.81 14.30 -2.08
N TYR A 519 1.50 13.97 -3.32
CA TYR A 519 2.32 14.28 -4.49
C TYR A 519 1.63 15.37 -5.30
N TYR A 520 2.41 16.20 -5.96
CA TYR A 520 1.88 17.30 -6.75
C TYR A 520 2.66 17.45 -8.05
N LEU A 521 2.02 18.06 -9.04
CA LEU A 521 2.66 18.49 -10.28
C LEU A 521 2.84 20.01 -10.25
N ASN A 522 4.07 20.49 -10.27
CA ASN A 522 4.31 21.92 -10.49
C ASN A 522 3.91 22.27 -11.93
N LEU A 523 2.68 22.78 -12.12
CA LEU A 523 2.10 23.01 -13.44
C LEU A 523 2.92 24.01 -14.28
N THR A 524 3.48 25.04 -13.61
CA THR A 524 4.34 26.02 -14.28
C THR A 524 5.60 25.36 -14.83
N HIS A 525 6.27 24.52 -14.03
CA HIS A 525 7.43 23.76 -14.49
C HIS A 525 7.04 22.75 -15.58
N ALA A 526 5.92 22.05 -15.41
CA ALA A 526 5.44 21.05 -16.34
C ALA A 526 5.25 21.61 -17.75
N ASN A 527 4.67 22.81 -17.86
CA ASN A 527 4.44 23.48 -19.13
C ASN A 527 5.72 24.03 -19.78
N LEU A 528 6.82 24.15 -19.04
CA LEU A 528 8.12 24.59 -19.58
C LEU A 528 9.07 23.44 -19.91
N ALA A 529 9.11 22.39 -19.07
CA ALA A 529 10.15 21.36 -19.10
C ALA A 529 9.61 19.93 -19.11
N GLY A 530 8.30 19.73 -19.12
CA GLY A 530 7.66 18.41 -19.05
C GLY A 530 7.20 18.04 -17.64
N PRO A 531 6.24 17.11 -17.52
CA PRO A 531 5.55 16.84 -16.28
C PRO A 531 6.48 16.05 -15.35
N ARG A 532 6.61 16.53 -14.12
CA ARG A 532 7.33 15.83 -13.06
C ARG A 532 6.51 15.92 -11.79
N TRP A 533 5.91 14.80 -11.43
CA TRP A 533 5.24 14.66 -10.15
C TRP A 533 6.27 14.46 -9.05
N GLU A 534 6.15 15.21 -7.98
CA GLU A 534 7.10 15.22 -6.87
C GLU A 534 6.35 15.00 -5.56
N LYS A 535 7.01 14.35 -4.59
CA LYS A 535 6.51 14.30 -3.21
C LYS A 535 6.44 15.75 -2.71
N GLU A 536 5.24 16.21 -2.38
CA GLU A 536 5.05 17.51 -1.74
C GLU A 536 5.47 17.41 -0.28
N TYR A 537 4.81 16.52 0.46
CA TYR A 537 5.10 16.30 1.86
C TYR A 537 4.56 14.96 2.36
N ARG A 538 5.17 14.48 3.45
CA ARG A 538 4.62 13.44 4.32
C ARG A 538 4.14 14.09 5.61
N LEU A 539 2.96 13.72 6.10
CA LEU A 539 2.33 14.36 7.24
C LEU A 539 3.15 14.24 8.53
N THR A 540 3.58 13.02 8.86
CA THR A 540 4.33 12.75 10.10
C THR A 540 5.68 13.49 10.13
N GLU A 541 6.39 13.53 9.00
CA GLU A 541 7.65 14.28 8.84
C GLU A 541 7.43 15.80 9.02
N SER A 542 6.38 16.33 8.37
CA SER A 542 6.17 17.77 8.25
C SER A 542 5.63 18.43 9.50
N PHE A 543 4.82 17.70 10.27
CA PHE A 543 4.24 18.20 11.52
C PHE A 543 4.76 17.47 12.76
N ARG A 544 5.75 16.58 12.60
CA ARG A 544 6.43 15.85 13.69
C ARG A 544 5.44 15.16 14.63
N VAL A 545 4.46 14.49 14.04
CA VAL A 545 3.46 13.68 14.75
C VAL A 545 3.69 12.19 14.46
N PRO A 546 3.38 11.28 15.40
CA PRO A 546 3.71 9.87 15.25
C PRO A 546 2.82 9.12 14.25
N ASP A 547 1.62 9.63 14.00
CA ASP A 547 0.65 9.06 13.07
C ASP A 547 -0.39 10.10 12.62
N ALA A 548 -1.40 9.69 11.85
CA ALA A 548 -2.54 10.51 11.46
C ALA A 548 -3.81 10.24 12.31
N SER A 549 -3.65 9.77 13.56
CA SER A 549 -4.78 9.59 14.49
C SER A 549 -5.45 10.92 14.84
N ALA A 550 -6.71 10.89 15.31
CA ALA A 550 -7.41 12.10 15.75
C ALA A 550 -6.65 12.89 16.83
N ARG A 551 -5.92 12.20 17.72
CA ARG A 551 -5.06 12.84 18.71
C ARG A 551 -3.89 13.57 18.06
N SER A 552 -3.18 12.91 17.14
CA SER A 552 -2.06 13.51 16.41
C SER A 552 -2.50 14.69 15.56
N MET A 553 -3.63 14.57 14.86
CA MET A 553 -4.21 15.63 14.03
C MET A 553 -4.72 16.82 14.84
N HIS A 554 -5.24 16.59 16.05
CA HIS A 554 -5.46 17.68 17.00
C HIS A 554 -4.15 18.38 17.36
N GLY A 555 -3.05 17.63 17.58
CA GLY A 555 -1.72 18.19 17.77
C GLY A 555 -1.24 19.04 16.60
N VAL A 556 -1.47 18.60 15.36
CA VAL A 556 -1.20 19.38 14.13
C VAL A 556 -1.99 20.68 14.13
N LEU A 557 -3.30 20.63 14.42
CA LEU A 557 -4.14 21.83 14.52
C LEU A 557 -3.60 22.81 15.56
N ARG A 558 -3.20 22.32 16.75
CA ARG A 558 -2.61 23.16 17.81
C ARG A 558 -1.29 23.79 17.37
N GLN A 559 -0.46 23.09 16.60
CA GLN A 559 0.75 23.67 16.02
C GLN A 559 0.40 24.80 15.04
N ILE A 560 -0.54 24.57 14.12
CA ILE A 560 -1.01 25.58 13.15
C ILE A 560 -1.57 26.83 13.87
N GLU A 561 -2.25 26.66 15.01
CA GLU A 561 -2.80 27.78 15.79
C GLU A 561 -1.74 28.61 16.53
N THR A 562 -0.58 28.03 16.83
CA THR A 562 0.39 28.62 17.79
C THR A 562 1.77 28.90 17.23
N ASP A 563 2.14 28.26 16.12
CA ASP A 563 3.42 28.43 15.43
C ASP A 563 3.20 28.97 14.00
N ASP A 564 3.66 30.20 13.77
CA ASP A 564 3.60 30.86 12.47
C ASP A 564 4.29 30.03 11.37
N CYS A 565 5.35 29.27 11.67
CA CYS A 565 6.02 28.41 10.69
C CYS A 565 5.16 27.21 10.30
N ALA A 566 4.46 26.59 11.27
CA ALA A 566 3.54 25.51 11.00
C ALA A 566 2.31 25.99 10.20
N LEU A 567 1.80 27.19 10.52
CA LEU A 567 0.72 27.83 9.75
C LEU A 567 1.14 28.11 8.30
N GLN A 568 2.32 28.69 8.09
CA GLN A 568 2.83 28.95 6.73
C GLN A 568 3.04 27.65 5.94
N ARG A 569 3.54 26.61 6.60
CA ARG A 569 3.68 25.27 6.00
C ARG A 569 2.33 24.71 5.56
N TYR A 570 1.34 24.71 6.45
CA TYR A 570 -0.03 24.29 6.13
C TYR A 570 -0.62 25.10 4.98
N TYR A 571 -0.48 26.44 4.99
CA TYR A 571 -1.01 27.31 3.94
C TYR A 571 -0.39 27.02 2.56
N ARG A 572 0.92 26.71 2.53
CA ARG A 572 1.60 26.29 1.30
C ARG A 572 1.01 24.98 0.77
N PHE A 573 0.88 23.96 1.62
CA PHE A 573 0.33 22.66 1.25
C PHE A 573 -1.14 22.73 0.84
N ASN A 574 -1.92 23.61 1.48
CA ASN A 574 -3.32 23.84 1.15
C ASN A 574 -3.56 24.23 -0.33
N THR A 575 -2.57 24.77 -1.03
CA THR A 575 -2.63 25.08 -2.47
C THR A 575 -1.77 24.14 -3.34
N ALA A 576 -1.41 22.97 -2.82
CA ALA A 576 -0.46 22.04 -3.41
C ALA A 576 0.85 22.74 -3.83
N THR A 577 1.40 23.57 -2.95
CA THR A 577 2.67 24.29 -3.16
C THR A 577 2.65 25.25 -4.35
N ARG A 578 1.48 25.66 -4.82
CA ARG A 578 1.38 26.73 -5.80
C ARG A 578 1.95 28.03 -5.21
N PRO A 579 2.87 28.73 -5.89
CA PRO A 579 3.40 29.98 -5.40
C PRO A 579 2.28 31.03 -5.32
N VAL A 580 1.90 31.41 -4.12
CA VAL A 580 1.11 32.63 -3.87
C VAL A 580 2.11 33.76 -3.67
N ALA A 581 1.92 34.90 -4.36
CA ALA A 581 2.84 36.03 -4.26
C ALA A 581 3.14 36.36 -2.79
N ARG A 582 4.43 36.62 -2.45
CA ARG A 582 4.95 36.83 -1.08
C ARG A 582 4.00 37.64 -0.21
N THR A 583 3.08 36.97 0.48
CA THR A 583 2.46 37.52 1.67
C THR A 583 3.47 37.30 2.79
N THR A 584 4.42 38.23 2.91
CA THR A 584 4.94 38.55 4.24
C THR A 584 3.71 38.94 5.05
N CYS A 585 3.22 38.01 5.88
CA CYS A 585 2.12 38.30 6.77
C CYS A 585 2.68 39.21 7.86
N VAL A 586 2.69 40.51 7.56
CA VAL A 586 2.93 41.57 8.53
C VAL A 586 1.92 41.35 9.67
N ARG A 587 2.33 41.63 10.91
CA ARG A 587 1.46 41.65 12.10
C ARG A 587 0.12 42.38 11.92
N SER A 588 -0.12 43.10 10.82
CA SER A 588 -1.45 43.60 10.43
C SER A 588 -2.47 42.49 10.11
N ALA A 589 -2.03 41.23 9.95
CA ALA A 589 -2.88 40.04 9.99
C ALA A 589 -2.95 39.40 11.40
N ARG A 590 -2.44 40.07 12.45
CA ARG A 590 -3.05 39.90 13.78
C ARG A 590 -4.31 40.75 13.79
N TRP A 591 -5.42 40.04 13.77
CA TRP A 591 -6.72 40.42 14.26
C TRP A 591 -6.61 41.24 15.56
N THR A 592 -6.48 42.57 15.47
CA THR A 592 -6.51 43.47 16.63
C THR A 592 -7.47 44.63 16.39
N SER A 593 -8.57 44.64 17.15
CA SER A 593 -9.22 45.86 17.67
C SER A 593 -10.07 45.48 18.89
N PRO A 594 -10.16 46.35 19.93
CA PRO A 594 -10.55 45.97 21.27
C PRO A 594 -12.06 46.11 21.49
N GLY A 595 -12.64 45.13 22.19
CA GLY A 595 -14.04 45.15 22.59
C GLY A 595 -14.71 43.84 22.22
N THR A 596 -15.11 43.08 23.24
CA THR A 596 -15.77 41.76 23.18
C THR A 596 -14.89 40.59 22.71
N ARG A 597 -14.89 39.53 23.53
CA ARG A 597 -14.11 38.30 23.37
C ARG A 597 -14.49 37.57 22.06
N ALA A 598 -13.76 37.78 20.97
CA ALA A 598 -13.92 36.98 19.74
C ALA A 598 -12.69 37.07 18.81
N ALA A 599 -11.67 36.22 19.06
CA ALA A 599 -10.90 35.68 17.94
C ALA A 599 -11.83 34.66 17.27
N SER A 600 -12.25 34.81 16.01
CA SER A 600 -13.27 33.90 15.44
C SER A 600 -13.34 33.94 13.92
N SER A 601 -12.39 33.29 13.25
CA SER A 601 -12.67 32.78 11.90
C SER A 601 -11.96 31.51 11.47
N GLN A 602 -10.97 31.02 12.22
CA GLN A 602 -10.82 29.58 12.44
C GLN A 602 -11.61 29.17 13.69
N ARG A 603 -11.73 30.03 14.71
CA ARG A 603 -12.66 29.80 15.84
C ARG A 603 -14.15 29.76 15.42
N ALA A 604 -14.59 30.46 14.37
CA ALA A 604 -16.00 30.38 13.94
C ALA A 604 -16.33 29.17 13.05
N SER A 605 -15.35 28.40 12.59
CA SER A 605 -15.59 27.18 11.80
C SER A 605 -15.07 25.90 12.44
N LEU A 606 -14.12 26.01 13.37
CA LEU A 606 -13.51 24.88 14.09
C LEU A 606 -13.82 24.89 15.60
N SER A 607 -14.55 25.88 16.13
CA SER A 607 -15.06 25.87 17.53
C SER A 607 -16.57 26.09 17.67
N SER A 608 -17.32 25.99 16.57
CA SER A 608 -18.78 25.84 16.58
C SER A 608 -19.21 24.50 15.96
N LEU A 609 -18.42 23.45 16.23
CA LEU A 609 -18.78 22.05 16.05
C LEU A 609 -18.92 21.40 17.42
#